data_AF-A0A2N2Y5U5-F1
#
_entry.id   AF-A0A2N2Y5U5-F1
#
_cell.length_a   1.000
_cell.length_b   1.000
_cell.length_c   1.000
_cell.angle_alpha   90.00
_cell.angle_beta   90.00
_cell.angle_gamma   90.00
#
_symmetry.space_group_name_H-M   'P 1'
#
loop_
_entity.id
_entity.type
_entity.pdbx_description
1 polymer ?
#
loop_
_entity_poly.entity_id
_entity_poly.type
_entity_poly.pdbx_seq_one_letter_code
_entity_poly.pdbx_strand_id
1 'polypeptide(L)'
;NDAIFLVKANPIENVETGGFPVPDYTGQDTDGDGIPDCLEDYPYDPARAFNNYYPAEGQNGTLAFEDLWPAKGDYDFNDVVVDYNINQITNADNKVVEVKPTFILRATGATYKNGFGFQLNIAPNQIASITGQHLTDNYINLNANGTESGQANAAVMVFDNAYTVLQYPGSGEGINTTPGAPTVEPVTMSLDINLSQPVTTEAFGYPPYNSFIISNKIRGREVHLPNQAPTSLADPSLFGTADDNSNTLQGRYYKTINNLPWAINVIESFDYPTESTQITDAHLKFGPWAESSGTQYTDWFQDKAGYRNTANIY
;
A
#
# COMPACT_ATOMS: atom_id res chain seq x y z
N ASN A 1 -15.74 15.68 4.95
CA ASN A 1 -15.39 15.16 6.29
C ASN A 1 -16.68 14.83 7.02
N ASP A 2 -17.25 13.67 6.74
CA ASP A 2 -18.38 13.17 7.51
C ASP A 2 -17.85 12.36 8.69
N ALA A 3 -18.24 12.77 9.88
CA ALA A 3 -17.89 12.07 11.10
C ALA A 3 -19.01 11.07 11.42
N ILE A 4 -18.66 9.78 11.45
CA ILE A 4 -19.54 8.75 12.00
C ILE A 4 -19.37 8.74 13.51
N PHE A 5 -20.44 9.04 14.25
CA PHE A 5 -20.46 8.93 15.70
C PHE A 5 -21.12 7.61 16.11
N LEU A 6 -20.39 6.78 16.84
CA LEU A 6 -20.95 5.61 17.53
C LEU A 6 -21.20 5.96 18.98
N VAL A 7 -22.47 5.97 19.40
CA VAL A 7 -22.86 6.12 20.80
C VAL A 7 -23.33 4.76 21.33
N LYS A 8 -22.69 4.27 22.39
CA LYS A 8 -23.14 3.08 23.14
C LYS A 8 -23.70 3.53 24.48
N ALA A 9 -24.90 3.07 24.83
CA ALA A 9 -25.52 3.32 26.12
C ALA A 9 -26.00 2.00 26.74
N ASN A 10 -25.89 1.91 28.07
CA ASN A 10 -26.41 0.78 28.85
C ASN A 10 -26.91 1.26 30.24
N PRO A 11 -28.20 1.07 30.57
CA PRO A 11 -29.24 0.49 29.73
C PRO A 11 -29.65 1.44 28.60
N ILE A 12 -29.93 0.87 27.42
CA ILE A 12 -30.37 1.62 26.23
C ILE A 12 -31.71 2.35 26.48
N GLU A 13 -32.49 1.86 27.46
CA GLU A 13 -33.77 2.40 27.92
C GLU A 13 -33.69 3.85 28.41
N ASN A 14 -32.50 4.33 28.79
CA ASN A 14 -32.28 5.71 29.24
C ASN A 14 -31.84 6.66 28.12
N VAL A 15 -31.82 6.20 26.87
CA VAL A 15 -31.53 7.05 25.70
C VAL A 15 -32.83 7.54 25.09
N GLU A 16 -33.09 8.84 25.23
CA GLU A 16 -34.17 9.52 24.51
C GLU A 16 -33.79 9.66 23.03
N THR A 17 -34.38 8.83 22.17
CA THR A 17 -34.15 8.85 20.73
C THR A 17 -35.12 9.77 19.98
N GLY A 18 -36.16 10.28 20.65
CA GLY A 18 -37.31 10.98 20.06
C GLY A 18 -37.06 12.38 19.46
N GLY A 19 -35.80 12.79 19.28
CA GLY A 19 -35.45 14.09 18.71
C GLY A 19 -34.28 14.04 17.73
N PHE A 20 -33.73 12.85 17.44
CA PHE A 20 -32.74 12.73 16.39
C PHE A 20 -33.47 12.83 15.04
N PRO A 21 -33.10 13.77 14.16
CA PRO A 21 -33.53 13.68 12.78
C PRO A 21 -33.04 12.33 12.26
N VAL A 22 -33.99 11.47 11.90
CA VAL A 22 -33.66 10.30 11.08
C VAL A 22 -33.11 10.89 9.79
N PRO A 23 -31.95 10.43 9.27
CA PRO A 23 -31.51 10.85 7.96
C PRO A 23 -32.66 10.68 6.99
N ASP A 24 -33.03 11.75 6.32
CA ASP A 24 -34.11 11.71 5.36
C ASP A 24 -33.57 11.00 4.11
N TYR A 25 -33.77 9.68 4.06
CA TYR A 25 -33.47 8.86 2.89
C TYR A 25 -34.53 9.04 1.80
N THR A 26 -35.39 10.07 1.88
CA THR A 26 -36.33 10.38 0.79
C THR A 26 -35.63 11.25 -0.24
N GLY A 27 -35.67 10.79 -1.48
CA GLY A 27 -35.05 11.47 -2.63
C GLY A 27 -35.35 10.71 -3.90
N GLN A 28 -34.90 11.26 -5.02
CA GLN A 28 -34.84 10.49 -6.26
C GLN A 28 -33.78 9.40 -6.10
N ASP A 29 -34.12 8.19 -6.48
CA ASP A 29 -33.25 7.01 -6.52
C ASP A 29 -33.42 6.47 -7.95
N THR A 30 -32.46 6.82 -8.81
CA THR A 30 -32.60 6.63 -10.25
C THR A 30 -32.27 5.20 -10.69
N ASP A 31 -31.35 4.53 -10.00
CA ASP A 31 -30.96 3.16 -10.32
C ASP A 31 -31.64 2.08 -9.46
N GLY A 32 -32.35 2.48 -8.40
CA GLY A 32 -33.17 1.63 -7.56
C GLY A 32 -32.37 0.78 -6.59
N ASP A 33 -31.13 1.17 -6.25
CA ASP A 33 -30.27 0.44 -5.32
C ASP A 33 -30.64 0.69 -3.84
N GLY A 34 -31.52 1.66 -3.58
CA GLY A 34 -32.03 2.03 -2.26
C GLY A 34 -31.31 3.21 -1.61
N ILE A 35 -30.35 3.83 -2.29
CA ILE A 35 -29.68 5.06 -1.86
C ILE A 35 -30.16 6.22 -2.74
N PRO A 36 -30.59 7.36 -2.15
CA PRO A 36 -30.95 8.53 -2.96
C PRO A 36 -29.76 9.09 -3.75
N ASP A 37 -30.00 9.58 -4.97
CA ASP A 37 -29.00 10.11 -5.91
C ASP A 37 -28.07 11.18 -5.30
N CYS A 38 -28.54 11.91 -4.28
CA CYS A 38 -27.79 12.98 -3.62
C CYS A 38 -26.89 12.51 -2.46
N LEU A 39 -26.96 11.23 -2.09
CA LEU A 39 -26.24 10.63 -0.98
C LEU A 39 -25.19 9.61 -1.43
N GLU A 40 -25.06 9.37 -2.73
CA GLU A 40 -24.10 8.42 -3.29
C GLU A 40 -23.33 8.99 -4.48
N ASP A 41 -22.26 8.30 -4.86
CA ASP A 41 -21.35 8.70 -5.92
C ASP A 41 -21.75 8.15 -7.30
N TYR A 42 -22.69 7.18 -7.35
CA TYR A 42 -23.01 6.39 -8.55
C TYR A 42 -24.52 6.32 -8.85
N PRO A 43 -25.25 7.46 -8.97
CA PRO A 43 -26.72 7.51 -9.03
C PRO A 43 -27.38 6.86 -10.27
N TYR A 44 -26.61 6.21 -11.14
CA TYR A 44 -27.11 5.56 -12.35
C TYR A 44 -26.51 4.14 -12.53
N ASP A 45 -25.87 3.57 -11.51
CA ASP A 45 -25.21 2.27 -11.55
C ASP A 45 -25.52 1.45 -10.29
N PRO A 46 -26.53 0.55 -10.33
CA PRO A 46 -27.03 -0.13 -9.13
C PRO A 46 -26.05 -1.15 -8.53
N ALA A 47 -24.86 -1.32 -9.12
CA ALA A 47 -23.80 -2.18 -8.60
C ALA A 47 -22.77 -1.41 -7.77
N ARG A 48 -22.75 -0.07 -7.82
CA ARG A 48 -21.78 0.80 -7.12
C ARG A 48 -22.55 1.90 -6.41
N ALA A 49 -22.07 2.35 -5.26
CA ALA A 49 -22.69 3.44 -4.51
C ALA A 49 -21.66 4.44 -3.95
N PHE A 50 -20.53 3.95 -3.41
CA PHE A 50 -19.59 4.83 -2.70
C PHE A 50 -18.14 4.63 -3.15
N ASN A 51 -17.45 5.74 -3.35
CA ASN A 51 -15.99 5.83 -3.43
C ASN A 51 -15.40 5.87 -2.02
N ASN A 52 -14.39 5.04 -1.76
CA ASN A 52 -13.66 5.04 -0.50
C ASN A 52 -12.17 5.19 -0.77
N TYR A 53 -11.72 6.45 -0.82
CA TYR A 53 -10.33 6.79 -1.07
C TYR A 53 -9.45 6.62 0.17
N TYR A 54 -8.26 6.06 -0.02
CA TYR A 54 -7.20 5.99 0.97
C TYR A 54 -5.86 6.47 0.38
N PRO A 55 -5.11 7.36 1.07
CA PRO A 55 -5.44 7.94 2.38
C PRO A 55 -6.62 8.92 2.39
N ALA A 56 -6.83 9.64 1.30
CA ALA A 56 -8.00 10.49 1.04
C ALA A 56 -8.09 10.80 -0.46
N GLU A 57 -9.21 11.34 -0.93
CA GLU A 57 -9.35 11.75 -2.32
C GLU A 57 -8.28 12.80 -2.68
N GLY A 58 -7.52 12.54 -3.75
CA GLY A 58 -6.44 13.43 -4.21
C GLY A 58 -5.21 13.52 -3.30
N GLN A 59 -5.12 12.70 -2.25
CA GLN A 59 -3.95 12.61 -1.37
C GLN A 59 -3.25 11.27 -1.55
N ASN A 60 -1.91 11.28 -1.56
CA ASN A 60 -1.12 10.07 -1.67
C ASN A 60 -0.53 9.68 -0.31
N GLY A 61 -0.44 8.38 -0.05
CA GLY A 61 0.55 7.83 0.88
C GLY A 61 1.77 7.35 0.10
N THR A 62 2.82 6.94 0.80
CA THR A 62 4.04 6.39 0.19
C THR A 62 4.43 5.08 0.87
N LEU A 63 4.73 4.07 0.06
CA LEU A 63 5.44 2.88 0.45
C LEU A 63 6.90 3.02 0.01
N ALA A 64 7.82 2.80 0.94
CA ALA A 64 9.26 2.87 0.71
C ALA A 64 9.93 1.60 1.23
N PHE A 65 10.83 1.03 0.43
CA PHE A 65 11.40 -0.30 0.66
C PHE A 65 12.93 -0.26 0.59
N GLU A 66 13.52 -1.20 1.32
CA GLU A 66 14.87 -1.74 1.14
C GLU A 66 14.77 -3.09 0.41
N ASP A 67 15.69 -3.42 -0.48
CA ASP A 67 15.58 -4.59 -1.36
C ASP A 67 16.54 -5.75 -1.04
N LEU A 68 17.49 -5.52 -0.12
CA LEU A 68 18.55 -6.48 0.22
C LEU A 68 18.11 -7.57 1.21
N TRP A 69 16.85 -7.58 1.65
CA TRP A 69 16.31 -8.63 2.53
C TRP A 69 16.66 -10.03 1.97
N PRO A 70 17.17 -10.96 2.80
CA PRO A 70 17.18 -10.95 4.27
C PRO A 70 18.37 -10.24 4.94
N ALA A 71 19.29 -9.67 4.16
CA ALA A 71 20.39 -8.87 4.69
C ALA A 71 19.99 -7.40 4.84
N LYS A 72 20.73 -6.66 5.67
CA LYS A 72 20.61 -5.20 5.73
C LYS A 72 21.37 -4.52 4.59
N GLY A 73 20.84 -3.39 4.14
CA GLY A 73 21.53 -2.40 3.32
C GLY A 73 22.01 -1.20 4.15
N ASP A 74 22.01 -0.03 3.53
CA ASP A 74 22.34 1.27 4.12
C ASP A 74 21.13 1.97 4.77
N TYR A 75 19.92 1.40 4.65
CA TYR A 75 18.73 1.86 5.38
C TYR A 75 18.29 3.28 4.99
N ASP A 76 18.47 3.66 3.73
CA ASP A 76 18.00 4.94 3.20
C ASP A 76 16.53 4.89 2.73
N PHE A 77 15.90 3.71 2.64
CA PHE A 77 14.53 3.46 2.22
C PHE A 77 14.16 4.08 0.86
N ASN A 78 15.11 4.12 -0.06
CA ASN A 78 14.85 4.65 -1.41
C ASN A 78 15.03 3.61 -2.54
N ASP A 79 15.33 2.34 -2.22
CA ASP A 79 15.51 1.26 -3.21
C ASP A 79 14.28 1.10 -4.11
N VAL A 80 13.08 1.24 -3.55
CA VAL A 80 11.81 1.41 -4.27
C VAL A 80 10.91 2.37 -3.50
N VAL A 81 10.54 3.49 -4.12
CA VAL A 81 9.60 4.47 -3.54
C VAL A 81 8.36 4.59 -4.41
N VAL A 82 7.21 4.22 -3.86
CA VAL A 82 5.93 4.20 -4.58
C VAL A 82 4.89 5.00 -3.80
N ASP A 83 4.42 6.09 -4.38
CA ASP A 83 3.21 6.74 -3.87
C ASP A 83 1.97 5.92 -4.26
N TYR A 84 0.94 5.93 -3.42
CA TYR A 84 -0.33 5.28 -3.69
C TYR A 84 -1.53 6.17 -3.34
N ASN A 85 -2.59 6.03 -4.13
CA ASN A 85 -3.95 6.44 -3.81
C ASN A 85 -4.88 5.30 -4.22
N ILE A 86 -5.70 4.81 -3.30
CA ILE A 86 -6.52 3.63 -3.55
C ILE A 86 -7.98 3.98 -3.35
N ASN A 87 -8.77 3.87 -4.41
CA ASN A 87 -10.22 3.95 -4.32
C ASN A 87 -10.82 2.54 -4.24
N GLN A 88 -11.43 2.21 -3.10
CA GLN A 88 -12.22 1.00 -2.93
C GLN A 88 -13.70 1.34 -3.12
N ILE A 89 -14.31 0.82 -4.19
CA ILE A 89 -15.69 1.14 -4.54
C ILE A 89 -16.61 0.09 -3.93
N THR A 90 -17.65 0.54 -3.24
CA THR A 90 -18.64 -0.32 -2.59
C THR A 90 -20.05 -0.10 -3.14
N ASN A 91 -20.89 -1.13 -3.11
CA ASN A 91 -22.34 -1.01 -3.40
C ASN A 91 -23.14 -0.45 -2.21
N ALA A 92 -24.46 -0.29 -2.34
CA ALA A 92 -25.37 0.16 -1.28
C ALA A 92 -25.29 -0.65 0.04
N ASP A 93 -24.92 -1.93 -0.04
CA ASP A 93 -24.70 -2.81 1.13
C ASP A 93 -23.34 -2.57 1.83
N ASN A 94 -22.53 -1.60 1.38
CA ASN A 94 -21.14 -1.40 1.81
C ASN A 94 -20.23 -2.62 1.55
N LYS A 95 -20.49 -3.37 0.47
CA LYS A 95 -19.63 -4.46 0.01
C LYS A 95 -18.77 -3.96 -1.15
N VAL A 96 -17.48 -4.28 -1.11
CA VAL A 96 -16.51 -3.99 -2.17
C VAL A 96 -16.93 -4.71 -3.43
N VAL A 97 -16.96 -3.97 -4.54
CA VAL A 97 -17.27 -4.49 -5.89
C VAL A 97 -16.12 -4.26 -6.86
N GLU A 98 -15.29 -3.24 -6.61
CA GLU A 98 -14.21 -2.83 -7.49
C GLU A 98 -13.14 -2.08 -6.68
N VAL A 99 -11.88 -2.17 -7.12
CA VAL A 99 -10.79 -1.38 -6.58
C VAL A 99 -10.04 -0.72 -7.72
N LYS A 100 -9.79 0.59 -7.58
CA LYS A 100 -8.99 1.39 -8.51
C LYS A 100 -7.79 1.97 -7.77
N PRO A 101 -6.70 1.20 -7.65
CA PRO A 101 -5.47 1.74 -7.08
C PRO A 101 -4.65 2.45 -8.15
N THR A 102 -4.16 3.63 -7.79
CA THR A 102 -3.17 4.39 -8.53
C THR A 102 -1.86 4.34 -7.77
N PHE A 103 -0.78 3.95 -8.45
CA PHE A 103 0.57 3.92 -7.92
C PHE A 103 1.47 4.84 -8.74
N ILE A 104 2.36 5.58 -8.09
CA ILE A 104 3.35 6.43 -8.76
C ILE A 104 4.73 5.97 -8.33
N LEU A 105 5.50 5.39 -9.26
CA LEU A 105 6.89 5.04 -8.99
C LEU A 105 7.73 6.33 -8.99
N ARG A 106 8.16 6.75 -7.80
CA ARG A 106 8.88 8.00 -7.55
C ARG A 106 10.40 7.83 -7.72
N ALA A 107 10.94 6.72 -7.23
CA ALA A 107 12.37 6.44 -7.24
C ALA A 107 12.67 4.94 -7.23
N THR A 108 13.88 4.61 -7.67
CA THR A 108 14.50 3.28 -7.52
C THR A 108 16.00 3.50 -7.26
N GLY A 109 16.40 3.62 -6.00
CA GLY A 109 17.79 3.84 -5.58
C GLY A 109 18.71 2.65 -5.82
N ALA A 110 18.15 1.44 -5.87
CA ALA A 110 18.95 0.23 -5.99
C ALA A 110 19.25 -0.19 -7.43
N THR A 111 20.33 -0.96 -7.57
CA THR A 111 20.71 -1.63 -8.84
C THR A 111 19.87 -2.87 -9.18
N TYR A 112 19.12 -3.42 -8.22
CA TYR A 112 18.29 -4.58 -8.46
C TYR A 112 17.05 -4.23 -9.29
N LYS A 113 16.65 -5.17 -10.14
CA LYS A 113 15.43 -5.05 -10.94
C LYS A 113 14.23 -5.48 -10.10
N ASN A 114 13.73 -4.56 -9.29
CA ASN A 114 12.67 -4.85 -8.33
C ASN A 114 11.29 -4.83 -8.98
N GLY A 115 10.44 -5.81 -8.65
CA GLY A 115 9.01 -5.78 -8.94
C GLY A 115 8.22 -5.23 -7.75
N PHE A 116 6.96 -4.82 -7.97
CA PHE A 116 6.06 -4.35 -6.92
C PHE A 116 4.65 -4.92 -7.12
N GLY A 117 4.04 -5.34 -6.03
CA GLY A 117 2.69 -5.89 -6.01
C GLY A 117 2.07 -5.82 -4.62
N PHE A 118 0.85 -6.32 -4.51
CA PHE A 118 0.14 -6.42 -3.24
C PHE A 118 -0.77 -7.64 -3.20
N GLN A 119 -1.03 -8.15 -2.01
CA GLN A 119 -1.94 -9.27 -1.77
C GLN A 119 -3.21 -8.78 -1.09
N LEU A 120 -4.35 -9.26 -1.58
CA LEU A 120 -5.68 -9.08 -1.01
C LEU A 120 -6.05 -10.25 -0.07
N ASN A 121 -7.05 -10.08 0.79
CA ASN A 121 -7.47 -11.14 1.74
C ASN A 121 -8.48 -12.14 1.15
N ILE A 122 -8.73 -12.07 -0.15
CA ILE A 122 -9.69 -12.89 -0.87
C ILE A 122 -9.00 -13.89 -1.81
N ALA A 123 -9.69 -14.96 -2.16
CA ALA A 123 -9.15 -15.96 -3.09
C ALA A 123 -9.06 -15.40 -4.53
N PRO A 124 -8.10 -15.87 -5.36
CA PRO A 124 -7.96 -15.42 -6.74
C PRO A 124 -9.24 -15.52 -7.58
N ASN A 125 -10.09 -16.53 -7.36
CA ASN A 125 -11.34 -16.71 -8.11
C ASN A 125 -12.46 -15.72 -7.74
N GLN A 126 -12.29 -14.93 -6.67
CA GLN A 126 -13.18 -13.83 -6.31
C GLN A 126 -12.87 -12.55 -7.12
N ILE A 127 -11.79 -12.55 -7.90
CA ILE A 127 -11.48 -11.51 -8.87
C ILE A 127 -12.01 -11.91 -10.25
N ALA A 128 -12.78 -11.03 -10.87
CA ALA A 128 -13.26 -11.20 -12.24
C ALA A 128 -12.18 -10.83 -13.27
N SER A 129 -11.52 -9.69 -13.07
CA SER A 129 -10.47 -9.21 -13.97
C SER A 129 -9.57 -8.19 -13.27
N ILE A 130 -8.34 -8.10 -13.77
CA ILE A 130 -7.35 -7.08 -13.44
C ILE A 130 -6.82 -6.52 -14.75
N THR A 131 -6.74 -5.20 -14.85
CA THR A 131 -6.08 -4.51 -15.96
C THR A 131 -5.17 -3.38 -15.43
N GLY A 132 -4.27 -2.88 -16.27
CA GLY A 132 -3.34 -1.80 -15.92
C GLY A 132 -1.97 -2.23 -15.37
N GLN A 133 -1.69 -3.54 -15.35
CA GLN A 133 -0.40 -4.10 -14.91
C GLN A 133 0.71 -3.85 -15.96
N HIS A 134 1.94 -3.58 -15.52
CA HIS A 134 3.12 -3.37 -16.38
C HIS A 134 4.15 -4.48 -16.18
N LEU A 135 3.97 -5.61 -16.88
CA LEU A 135 4.83 -6.79 -16.73
C LEU A 135 5.63 -7.06 -18.01
N THR A 136 6.96 -7.07 -17.93
CA THR A 136 7.87 -7.14 -19.10
C THR A 136 8.87 -8.30 -19.09
N ASP A 137 9.19 -8.86 -17.92
CA ASP A 137 10.37 -9.72 -17.71
C ASP A 137 10.03 -11.23 -17.58
N ASN A 138 8.77 -11.61 -17.80
CA ASN A 138 8.28 -13.00 -17.97
C ASN A 138 8.58 -13.98 -16.82
N TYR A 139 8.80 -13.49 -15.59
CA TYR A 139 8.96 -14.35 -14.40
C TYR A 139 7.70 -14.40 -13.52
N ILE A 140 6.70 -13.58 -13.83
CA ILE A 140 5.37 -13.58 -13.22
C ILE A 140 4.42 -14.36 -14.13
N ASN A 141 3.72 -15.35 -13.57
CA ASN A 141 2.72 -16.13 -14.29
C ASN A 141 1.32 -15.71 -13.82
N LEU A 142 0.46 -15.26 -14.73
CA LEU A 142 -0.90 -14.82 -14.40
C LEU A 142 -1.95 -15.91 -14.68
N ASN A 143 -2.99 -15.93 -13.86
CA ASN A 143 -4.26 -16.56 -14.18
C ASN A 143 -5.00 -15.75 -15.26
N ALA A 144 -6.05 -16.33 -15.86
CA ALA A 144 -6.84 -15.65 -16.89
C ALA A 144 -7.52 -14.35 -16.41
N ASN A 145 -7.74 -14.19 -15.11
CA ASN A 145 -8.32 -12.98 -14.52
C ASN A 145 -7.26 -11.93 -14.11
N GLY A 146 -5.98 -12.14 -14.43
CA GLY A 146 -4.89 -11.21 -14.14
C GLY A 146 -4.28 -11.31 -12.73
N THR A 147 -4.84 -12.14 -11.84
CA THR A 147 -4.18 -12.47 -10.56
C THR A 147 -2.94 -13.31 -10.80
N GLU A 148 -1.94 -13.20 -9.93
CA GLU A 148 -0.80 -14.09 -9.99
C GLU A 148 -1.20 -15.55 -9.69
N SER A 149 -0.74 -16.47 -10.53
CA SER A 149 -0.99 -17.91 -10.38
C SER A 149 -0.18 -18.52 -9.23
N GLY A 150 -0.66 -19.63 -8.67
CA GLY A 150 0.02 -20.35 -7.58
C GLY A 150 -0.18 -19.72 -6.19
N GLN A 151 -1.10 -18.78 -6.05
CA GLN A 151 -1.39 -18.07 -4.80
C GLN A 151 -2.67 -18.59 -4.13
N ALA A 152 -2.66 -18.70 -2.80
CA ALA A 152 -3.85 -19.01 -2.00
C ALA A 152 -4.82 -17.82 -1.92
N ASN A 153 -4.26 -16.60 -1.84
CA ASN A 153 -5.00 -15.34 -1.89
C ASN A 153 -4.64 -14.57 -3.16
N ALA A 154 -5.50 -13.67 -3.63
CA ALA A 154 -5.26 -12.88 -4.83
C ALA A 154 -4.03 -11.97 -4.61
N ALA A 155 -2.93 -12.26 -5.31
CA ALA A 155 -1.80 -11.36 -5.45
C ALA A 155 -1.90 -10.62 -6.79
N VAL A 156 -1.69 -9.31 -6.75
CA VAL A 156 -1.80 -8.39 -7.87
C VAL A 156 -0.45 -7.74 -8.11
N MET A 157 0.16 -8.02 -9.26
CA MET A 157 1.42 -7.39 -9.65
C MET A 157 1.15 -6.07 -10.35
N VAL A 158 1.77 -4.99 -9.90
CA VAL A 158 1.67 -3.65 -10.50
C VAL A 158 2.71 -3.51 -11.59
N PHE A 159 3.98 -3.78 -11.26
CA PHE A 159 5.08 -3.89 -12.22
C PHE A 159 6.05 -5.00 -11.80
N ASP A 160 6.76 -5.59 -12.75
CA ASP A 160 7.73 -6.66 -12.48
C ASP A 160 9.19 -6.20 -12.55
N ASN A 161 9.43 -4.98 -13.03
CA ASN A 161 10.76 -4.38 -13.11
C ASN A 161 10.67 -2.85 -13.07
N ALA A 162 11.13 -2.24 -11.98
CA ALA A 162 11.11 -0.78 -11.78
C ALA A 162 11.81 -0.04 -12.93
N TYR A 163 12.89 -0.59 -13.49
CA TYR A 163 13.64 0.02 -14.59
C TYR A 163 12.92 0.00 -15.96
N THR A 164 11.86 -0.81 -16.13
CA THR A 164 11.02 -0.77 -17.34
C THR A 164 9.83 0.16 -17.19
N VAL A 165 9.58 0.66 -15.98
CA VAL A 165 8.59 1.69 -15.67
C VAL A 165 9.27 3.07 -15.64
N LEU A 166 10.27 3.23 -14.78
CA LEU A 166 11.05 4.45 -14.60
C LEU A 166 12.43 4.25 -15.25
N GLN A 167 12.71 4.96 -16.34
CA GLN A 167 13.90 4.70 -17.16
C GLN A 167 15.16 5.33 -16.54
N TYR A 168 16.23 4.53 -16.40
CA TYR A 168 17.50 5.02 -15.85
C TYR A 168 18.11 6.16 -16.69
N PRO A 169 18.48 7.30 -16.07
CA PRO A 169 18.96 8.47 -16.81
C PRO A 169 20.42 8.34 -17.29
N GLY A 170 21.14 7.27 -16.93
CA GLY A 170 22.53 7.04 -17.35
C GLY A 170 23.59 7.53 -16.34
N SER A 171 23.19 8.03 -15.18
CA SER A 171 24.07 8.45 -14.08
C SER A 171 23.37 8.37 -12.73
N GLY A 172 24.14 8.27 -11.64
CA GLY A 172 23.62 7.99 -10.28
C GLY A 172 23.63 6.49 -9.98
N GLU A 173 23.55 6.11 -8.70
CA GLU A 173 23.48 4.69 -8.31
C GLU A 173 22.10 4.08 -8.59
N GLY A 174 21.07 4.92 -8.57
CA GLY A 174 19.70 4.60 -8.97
C GLY A 174 19.03 5.71 -9.77
N ILE A 175 17.70 5.77 -9.70
CA ILE A 175 16.87 6.79 -10.32
C ILE A 175 16.20 7.60 -9.24
N ASN A 176 16.35 8.93 -9.35
CA ASN A 176 15.78 9.90 -8.43
C ASN A 176 16.24 9.73 -6.97
N THR A 177 17.50 9.40 -6.72
CA THR A 177 18.03 9.28 -5.34
C THR A 177 19.39 9.96 -5.18
N THR A 178 20.17 10.08 -6.27
CA THR A 178 21.50 10.68 -6.26
C THR A 178 21.46 12.19 -6.59
N PRO A 179 21.84 13.09 -5.66
CA PRO A 179 21.93 14.51 -5.95
C PRO A 179 22.86 14.83 -7.12
N GLY A 180 22.40 15.67 -8.04
CA GLY A 180 23.15 16.08 -9.23
C GLY A 180 23.05 15.14 -10.43
N ALA A 181 22.44 13.95 -10.29
CA ALA A 181 21.99 13.16 -11.44
C ALA A 181 20.74 13.79 -12.08
N PRO A 182 20.46 13.56 -13.37
CA PRO A 182 19.22 14.01 -14.00
C PRO A 182 18.00 13.39 -13.33
N THR A 183 17.02 14.22 -12.98
CA THR A 183 15.72 13.78 -12.48
C THR A 183 14.90 13.19 -13.62
N VAL A 184 14.23 12.08 -13.34
CA VAL A 184 13.28 11.42 -14.23
C VAL A 184 11.86 11.66 -13.70
N GLU A 185 10.94 12.05 -14.57
CA GLU A 185 9.55 12.27 -14.16
C GLU A 185 8.93 10.98 -13.60
N PRO A 186 8.33 11.00 -12.40
CA PRO A 186 7.64 9.85 -11.84
C PRO A 186 6.54 9.31 -12.75
N VAL A 187 6.38 7.98 -12.80
CA VAL A 187 5.43 7.32 -13.69
C VAL A 187 4.23 6.81 -12.91
N THR A 188 3.04 7.19 -13.36
CA THR A 188 1.76 6.78 -12.78
C THR A 188 1.23 5.53 -13.47
N MET A 189 0.86 4.54 -12.68
CA MET A 189 0.17 3.31 -13.09
C MET A 189 -1.18 3.26 -12.38
N SER A 190 -2.26 3.03 -13.14
CA SER A 190 -3.60 2.87 -12.58
C SER A 190 -4.12 1.50 -12.96
N LEU A 191 -4.58 0.76 -11.96
CA LEU A 191 -5.18 -0.56 -12.16
C LEU A 191 -6.70 -0.46 -12.02
N ASP A 192 -7.38 -1.39 -12.67
CA ASP A 192 -8.81 -1.61 -12.53
C ASP A 192 -9.03 -3.08 -12.14
N ILE A 193 -9.54 -3.31 -10.93
CA ILE A 193 -9.70 -4.62 -10.31
C ILE A 193 -11.18 -4.84 -10.04
N ASN A 194 -11.81 -5.69 -10.84
CA ASN A 194 -13.24 -6.01 -10.72
C ASN A 194 -13.41 -7.31 -9.94
N LEU A 195 -14.31 -7.32 -8.96
CA LEU A 195 -14.64 -8.54 -8.22
C LEU A 195 -15.70 -9.35 -8.99
N SER A 196 -15.65 -10.68 -8.85
CA SER A 196 -16.65 -11.55 -9.44
C SER A 196 -17.97 -11.53 -8.68
N GLN A 197 -17.94 -11.19 -7.39
CA GLN A 197 -19.09 -10.97 -6.51
C GLN A 197 -18.74 -9.93 -5.44
N PRO A 198 -19.72 -9.17 -4.91
CA PRO A 198 -19.48 -8.23 -3.81
C PRO A 198 -18.93 -8.93 -2.55
N VAL A 199 -17.92 -8.34 -1.92
CA VAL A 199 -17.28 -8.87 -0.69
C VAL A 199 -17.35 -7.82 0.42
N THR A 200 -17.59 -8.22 1.67
CA THR A 200 -17.56 -7.25 2.79
C THR A 200 -16.19 -6.61 2.92
N THR A 201 -16.14 -5.32 3.27
CA THR A 201 -14.87 -4.61 3.45
C THR A 201 -13.93 -5.29 4.44
N GLU A 202 -14.45 -5.84 5.54
CA GLU A 202 -13.65 -6.60 6.51
C GLU A 202 -12.98 -7.83 5.90
N ALA A 203 -13.71 -8.61 5.10
CA ALA A 203 -13.16 -9.80 4.45
C ALA A 203 -12.22 -9.44 3.29
N PHE A 204 -12.46 -8.32 2.62
CA PHE A 204 -11.62 -7.83 1.53
C PHE A 204 -10.26 -7.30 2.03
N GLY A 205 -10.27 -6.66 3.20
CA GLY A 205 -9.11 -5.97 3.77
C GLY A 205 -9.14 -4.47 3.52
N TYR A 206 -8.12 -3.77 4.00
CA TYR A 206 -8.03 -2.32 3.91
C TYR A 206 -6.72 -1.89 3.21
N PRO A 207 -6.75 -0.81 2.41
CA PRO A 207 -5.55 -0.15 1.91
C PRO A 207 -4.53 0.20 3.03
N PRO A 208 -3.21 0.17 2.76
CA PRO A 208 -2.56 -0.11 1.48
C PRO A 208 -2.40 -1.61 1.16
N TYR A 209 -3.26 -2.47 1.74
CA TYR A 209 -3.22 -3.92 1.64
C TYR A 209 -1.84 -4.50 2.04
N ASN A 210 -1.64 -5.79 1.81
CA ASN A 210 -0.34 -6.41 2.03
C ASN A 210 0.57 -6.16 0.81
N SER A 211 1.14 -4.96 0.73
CA SER A 211 2.05 -4.54 -0.34
C SER A 211 3.47 -5.05 -0.14
N PHE A 212 4.15 -5.38 -1.24
CA PHE A 212 5.50 -5.94 -1.24
C PHE A 212 6.28 -5.64 -2.53
N ILE A 213 7.60 -5.71 -2.43
CA ILE A 213 8.48 -5.77 -3.60
C ILE A 213 9.01 -7.19 -3.82
N ILE A 214 9.36 -7.51 -5.07
CA ILE A 214 10.12 -8.71 -5.44
C ILE A 214 11.54 -8.28 -5.78
N SER A 215 12.50 -8.65 -4.95
CA SER A 215 13.87 -8.18 -5.11
C SER A 215 14.57 -8.87 -6.29
N ASN A 216 15.14 -8.06 -7.19
CA ASN A 216 15.97 -8.50 -8.31
C ASN A 216 15.35 -9.61 -9.19
N LYS A 217 14.03 -9.61 -9.35
CA LYS A 217 13.26 -10.61 -10.12
C LYS A 217 13.39 -12.05 -9.61
N ILE A 218 13.90 -12.24 -8.39
CA ILE A 218 13.93 -13.54 -7.75
C ILE A 218 12.56 -13.73 -7.11
N ARG A 219 11.64 -14.44 -7.79
CA ARG A 219 10.23 -14.50 -7.37
C ARG A 219 10.06 -14.79 -5.88
N GLY A 220 10.75 -15.78 -5.32
CA GLY A 220 10.63 -16.12 -3.90
C GLY A 220 11.22 -15.12 -2.90
N ARG A 221 11.91 -14.07 -3.36
CA ARG A 221 12.48 -13.03 -2.49
C ARG A 221 11.52 -11.83 -2.46
N GLU A 222 10.61 -11.86 -1.51
CA GLU A 222 9.62 -10.79 -1.28
C GLU A 222 9.99 -9.96 -0.05
N VAL A 223 9.79 -8.64 -0.11
CA VAL A 223 9.92 -7.75 1.04
C VAL A 223 8.58 -7.10 1.32
N HIS A 224 8.00 -7.37 2.49
CA HIS A 224 6.71 -6.80 2.90
C HIS A 224 6.89 -5.83 4.07
N LEU A 225 5.81 -5.09 4.36
CA LEU A 225 5.70 -4.33 5.61
C LEU A 225 5.86 -5.23 6.85
N PRO A 226 6.36 -4.68 7.98
CA PRO A 226 6.60 -5.45 9.19
C PRO A 226 5.38 -6.25 9.67
N ASN A 227 5.59 -7.52 10.01
CA ASN A 227 4.57 -8.47 10.44
C ASN A 227 3.50 -8.83 9.38
N GLN A 228 3.59 -8.34 8.15
CA GLN A 228 2.75 -8.87 7.08
C GLN A 228 3.24 -10.27 6.71
N ALA A 229 2.31 -11.19 6.47
CA ALA A 229 2.66 -12.52 6.02
C ALA A 229 3.16 -12.49 4.56
N PRO A 230 4.10 -13.36 4.18
CA PRO A 230 4.48 -13.54 2.79
C PRO A 230 3.32 -13.99 1.91
N THR A 231 3.49 -13.88 0.59
CA THR A 231 2.61 -14.60 -0.34
C THR A 231 2.92 -16.10 -0.37
N SER A 232 2.10 -16.88 -1.07
CA SER A 232 2.30 -18.33 -1.20
C SER A 232 3.57 -18.70 -1.98
N LEU A 233 4.12 -17.76 -2.73
CA LEU A 233 5.31 -17.96 -3.57
C LEU A 233 6.60 -17.46 -2.93
N ALA A 234 6.56 -16.85 -1.74
CA ALA A 234 7.77 -16.53 -1.00
C ALA A 234 8.58 -17.80 -0.71
N ASP A 235 9.91 -17.69 -0.76
CA ASP A 235 10.82 -18.75 -0.39
C ASP A 235 10.95 -18.81 1.14
N PRO A 236 10.40 -19.84 1.81
CA PRO A 236 10.44 -19.91 3.25
C PRO A 236 11.84 -20.12 3.82
N SER A 237 12.82 -20.53 3.00
CA SER A 237 14.20 -20.75 3.43
C SER A 237 14.98 -19.47 3.73
N LEU A 238 14.45 -18.30 3.30
CA LEU A 238 15.06 -17.00 3.57
C LEU A 238 14.71 -16.44 4.96
N PHE A 239 13.60 -16.86 5.56
CA PHE A 239 13.18 -16.38 6.87
C PHE A 239 14.14 -16.84 7.97
N GLY A 240 14.52 -15.91 8.85
CA GLY A 240 15.46 -16.17 9.95
C GLY A 240 16.92 -16.29 9.51
N THR A 241 17.25 -15.85 8.28
CA THR A 241 18.62 -15.85 7.74
C THR A 241 19.22 -14.45 7.70
N ALA A 242 20.55 -14.36 7.61
CA ALA A 242 21.29 -13.09 7.62
C ALA A 242 20.86 -12.18 8.79
N ASP A 243 20.22 -11.04 8.52
CA ASP A 243 19.74 -10.10 9.53
C ASP A 243 18.24 -10.24 9.83
N ASP A 244 17.50 -11.03 9.03
CA ASP A 244 16.10 -11.32 9.25
C ASP A 244 15.90 -12.17 10.52
N ASN A 245 14.96 -11.72 11.35
CA ASN A 245 14.55 -12.42 12.56
C ASN A 245 13.04 -12.72 12.51
N SER A 246 12.55 -13.14 11.34
CA SER A 246 11.18 -13.61 11.19
C SER A 246 10.96 -14.90 11.97
N ASN A 247 9.79 -15.01 12.60
CA ASN A 247 9.30 -16.20 13.26
C ASN A 247 7.83 -16.39 12.89
N THR A 248 7.60 -17.31 11.94
CA THR A 248 6.29 -17.56 11.34
C THR A 248 5.26 -18.05 12.35
N LEU A 249 5.69 -18.79 13.39
CA LEU A 249 4.82 -19.26 14.47
C LEU A 249 4.32 -18.13 15.37
N GLN A 250 4.99 -16.98 15.36
CA GLN A 250 4.64 -15.81 16.17
C GLN A 250 4.04 -14.67 15.32
N GLY A 251 3.82 -14.89 14.02
CA GLY A 251 3.40 -13.82 13.10
C GLY A 251 4.41 -12.68 12.99
N ARG A 252 5.69 -12.94 13.31
CA ARG A 252 6.77 -11.97 13.19
C ARG A 252 7.40 -12.15 11.82
N TYR A 253 7.36 -11.12 10.99
CA TYR A 253 7.94 -11.13 9.65
C TYR A 253 8.68 -9.82 9.36
N TYR A 254 9.71 -9.91 8.50
CA TYR A 254 10.41 -8.77 7.88
C TYR A 254 10.92 -7.75 8.89
N LYS A 255 11.53 -8.25 9.98
CA LYS A 255 12.20 -7.42 10.98
C LYS A 255 13.50 -8.05 11.45
N THR A 256 14.49 -7.21 11.65
CA THR A 256 15.73 -7.60 12.35
C THR A 256 15.48 -7.94 13.81
N ILE A 257 16.48 -8.48 14.51
CA ILE A 257 16.40 -8.74 15.97
C ILE A 257 16.06 -7.47 16.78
N ASN A 258 16.48 -6.28 16.29
CA ASN A 258 16.24 -4.98 16.93
C ASN A 258 14.98 -4.27 16.41
N ASN A 259 14.08 -4.99 15.73
CA ASN A 259 12.83 -4.46 15.15
C ASN A 259 13.00 -3.46 13.99
N LEU A 260 14.19 -3.31 13.41
CA LEU A 260 14.35 -2.53 12.19
C LEU A 260 13.60 -3.21 11.03
N PRO A 261 12.77 -2.47 10.27
CA PRO A 261 12.02 -3.01 9.15
C PRO A 261 12.83 -2.94 7.84
N TRP A 262 12.33 -3.58 6.77
CA TRP A 262 12.80 -3.35 5.39
C TRP A 262 11.77 -2.60 4.54
N ALA A 263 10.62 -2.26 5.10
CA ALA A 263 9.61 -1.47 4.41
C ALA A 263 8.89 -0.56 5.40
N ILE A 264 8.51 0.63 4.93
CA ILE A 264 7.74 1.62 5.68
C ILE A 264 6.53 2.08 4.87
N ASN A 265 5.48 2.47 5.58
CA ASN A 265 4.29 3.10 5.02
C ASN A 265 4.10 4.46 5.69
N VAL A 266 4.07 5.51 4.89
CA VAL A 266 3.79 6.89 5.31
C VAL A 266 2.46 7.30 4.70
N ILE A 267 1.56 7.86 5.51
CA ILE A 267 0.20 8.23 5.11
C ILE A 267 0.11 9.59 4.39
N GLU A 268 1.24 10.11 3.94
CA GLU A 268 1.41 11.29 3.10
C GLU A 268 2.58 11.04 2.13
N SER A 269 2.79 11.94 1.16
CA SER A 269 3.94 11.83 0.27
C SER A 269 5.24 11.95 1.09
N PHE A 270 6.09 10.95 0.98
CA PHE A 270 7.31 10.84 1.76
C PHE A 270 8.49 11.53 1.08
N ASP A 271 9.11 12.47 1.77
CA ASP A 271 10.39 13.06 1.39
C ASP A 271 11.51 12.08 1.77
N TYR A 272 11.92 11.23 0.83
CA TYR A 272 12.86 10.14 1.09
C TYR A 272 14.32 10.62 1.13
N PRO A 273 15.20 9.91 1.85
CA PRO A 273 16.62 10.21 1.91
C PRO A 273 17.31 10.11 0.55
N THR A 274 18.39 10.88 0.38
CA THR A 274 19.34 10.69 -0.73
C THR A 274 20.05 9.35 -0.63
N GLU A 275 20.53 8.84 -1.75
CA GLU A 275 21.27 7.56 -1.86
C GLU A 275 22.32 7.39 -0.75
N SER A 276 22.32 6.21 -0.12
CA SER A 276 23.19 5.80 0.98
C SER A 276 23.13 6.65 2.25
N THR A 277 22.15 7.54 2.34
CA THR A 277 21.93 8.34 3.54
C THR A 277 20.91 7.66 4.41
N GLN A 278 21.38 7.01 5.47
CA GLN A 278 20.52 6.31 6.41
C GLN A 278 19.34 7.18 6.87
N ILE A 279 18.14 6.62 6.91
CA ILE A 279 16.92 7.35 7.26
C ILE A 279 16.98 8.06 8.61
N THR A 280 17.78 7.56 9.56
CA THR A 280 17.98 8.21 10.87
C THR A 280 18.78 9.50 10.79
N ASP A 281 19.58 9.68 9.73
CA ASP A 281 20.35 10.90 9.48
C ASP A 281 19.54 11.93 8.68
N ALA A 282 18.52 11.49 7.94
CA ALA A 282 17.58 12.34 7.21
C ALA A 282 16.36 12.72 8.07
N HIS A 283 15.72 11.74 8.70
CA HIS A 283 14.55 11.88 9.58
C HIS A 283 14.94 11.55 11.02
N LEU A 284 15.31 12.58 11.77
CA LEU A 284 15.94 12.53 13.09
C LEU A 284 15.07 11.92 14.21
N LYS A 285 13.77 11.73 13.95
CA LYS A 285 12.82 11.09 14.88
C LYS A 285 12.49 9.64 14.52
N PHE A 286 12.98 9.14 13.39
CA PHE A 286 12.72 7.78 12.92
C PHE A 286 13.21 6.71 13.90
N GLY A 287 14.44 6.83 14.41
CA GLY A 287 15.02 5.85 15.34
C GLY A 287 14.17 5.63 16.59
N PRO A 288 13.87 6.68 17.38
CA PRO A 288 12.97 6.56 18.53
C PRO A 288 11.56 6.05 18.19
N TRP A 289 11.01 6.42 17.02
CA TRP A 289 9.74 5.87 16.56
C TRP A 289 9.82 4.36 16.32
N ALA A 290 10.83 3.89 15.58
CA ALA A 290 11.01 2.48 15.25
C ALA A 290 11.28 1.62 16.51
N GLU A 291 12.18 2.08 17.38
CA GLU A 291 12.55 1.37 18.61
C GLU A 291 11.38 1.29 19.61
N SER A 292 10.52 2.32 19.64
CA SER A 292 9.31 2.35 20.48
C SER A 292 8.13 1.56 19.89
N SER A 293 8.33 0.82 18.79
CA SER A 293 7.28 0.13 18.05
C SER A 293 6.14 1.08 17.62
N GLY A 294 6.49 2.29 17.19
CA GLY A 294 5.54 3.25 16.64
C GLY A 294 4.74 4.06 17.66
N THR A 295 5.12 4.05 18.94
CA THR A 295 4.38 4.75 20.01
C THR A 295 4.89 6.16 20.28
N GLN A 296 6.15 6.46 19.94
CA GLN A 296 6.74 7.79 20.04
C GLN A 296 6.92 8.41 18.64
N TYR A 297 6.79 9.72 18.54
CA TYR A 297 6.98 10.47 17.28
C TYR A 297 6.21 9.85 16.10
N THR A 298 4.90 9.62 16.27
CA THR A 298 4.01 9.07 15.22
C THR A 298 3.96 9.95 13.96
N ASP A 299 4.49 11.15 14.06
CA ASP A 299 4.62 12.21 13.08
C ASP A 299 6.06 12.42 12.61
N TRP A 300 6.95 11.44 12.82
CA TRP A 300 8.40 11.55 12.57
C TRP A 300 8.77 12.02 11.15
N PHE A 301 7.91 11.72 10.18
CA PHE A 301 8.11 12.01 8.76
C PHE A 301 7.77 13.47 8.39
N GLN A 302 7.05 14.20 9.25
CA GLN A 302 6.58 15.56 8.97
C GLN A 302 7.72 16.59 8.97
N ASP A 303 7.60 17.62 8.14
CA ASP A 303 8.51 18.76 8.12
C ASP A 303 8.29 19.68 9.34
N LYS A 304 8.90 19.30 10.47
CA LYS A 304 8.90 20.04 11.73
C LYS A 304 10.31 20.42 12.13
N ALA A 305 10.45 21.53 12.84
CA ALA A 305 11.73 21.97 13.38
C ALA A 305 12.40 20.84 14.20
N GLY A 306 13.59 20.42 13.79
CA GLY A 306 14.37 19.36 14.44
C GLY A 306 13.89 17.92 14.15
N TYR A 307 13.01 17.73 13.17
CA TYR A 307 12.60 16.39 12.71
C TYR A 307 13.40 15.92 11.50
N ARG A 308 13.89 16.84 10.68
CA ARG A 308 14.51 16.51 9.40
C ARG A 308 15.82 17.27 9.19
N ASN A 309 16.80 16.61 8.59
CA ASN A 309 17.96 17.23 8.00
C ASN A 309 17.73 17.38 6.48
N THR A 310 17.36 18.58 6.03
CA THR A 310 16.98 18.83 4.63
C THR A 310 18.13 18.63 3.64
N ALA A 311 19.38 18.62 4.08
CA ALA A 311 20.52 18.35 3.21
C ALA A 311 20.63 16.87 2.78
N ASN A 312 19.91 15.99 3.46
CA ASN A 312 19.93 14.54 3.30
C ASN A 312 18.67 14.02 2.60
N ILE A 313 17.87 14.90 2.02
CA ILE A 313 16.58 14.60 1.37
C ILE A 313 16.74 14.84 -0.13
N TYR A 314 16.16 13.97 -0.94
CA TYR A 314 16.14 14.11 -2.40
C TYR A 314 14.94 14.92 -2.88
#